data_AF-A0A6P0JSD7-F1
#
_entry.id   AF-A0A6P0JSD7-F1
#
_cell.length_a   1.000
_cell.length_b   1.000
_cell.length_c   1.000
_cell.angle_alpha   90.00
_cell.angle_beta   90.00
_cell.angle_gamma   90.00
#
_symmetry.space_group_name_H-M   'P 1'
#
loop_
_entity.id
_entity.type
_entity.pdbx_description
1 polymer ?
#
loop_
_entity_poly.entity_id
_entity_poly.type
_entity_poly.pdbx_seq_one_letter_code
_entity_poly.pdbx_strand_id
1 'polypeptide(L)' 'LLIEEYGEPIPQGYRLPYPLTHAQIGSAIGSTRVTVTRLMGRLRQQGAITIEGDNLICLIQPSSQAVS' A
#
# COMPACT_ATOMS: atom_id res chain seq x y z
N LEU A 1 2.74 -10.32 -6.19
CA LEU A 1 1.57 -10.55 -7.06
C LEU A 1 0.79 -9.27 -7.32
N LEU A 2 -0.02 -8.73 -6.39
CA LEU A 2 -0.91 -7.61 -6.72
C LEU A 2 -0.21 -6.34 -7.25
N ILE A 3 0.80 -5.82 -6.53
CA ILE A 3 1.55 -4.65 -6.99
C ILE A 3 2.49 -4.96 -8.16
N GLU A 4 2.97 -6.20 -8.26
CA GLU A 4 3.84 -6.64 -9.35
C GLU A 4 3.06 -6.77 -10.67
N GLU A 5 1.78 -7.15 -10.61
CA GLU A 5 0.92 -7.34 -11.78
C GLU A 5 0.19 -6.06 -12.19
N TYR A 6 -0.25 -5.25 -11.23
CA TYR A 6 -1.14 -4.10 -11.50
C TYR A 6 -0.58 -2.77 -10.99
N GLY A 7 0.57 -2.77 -10.33
CA GLY A 7 1.15 -1.53 -9.80
C GLY A 7 1.65 -0.62 -10.90
N GLU A 8 1.29 0.66 -10.81
CA GLU A 8 1.82 1.72 -11.66
C GLU A 8 3.04 2.35 -10.99
N PRO A 9 4.18 2.48 -11.69
CA PRO A 9 5.35 3.14 -11.12
C PRO A 9 5.07 4.63 -10.89
N ILE A 10 5.47 5.12 -9.72
CA ILE A 10 5.44 6.54 -9.34
C ILE A 10 6.83 6.95 -8.81
N PRO A 11 7.19 8.24 -8.78
CA PRO A 11 8.53 8.66 -8.35
C PRO A 11 8.96 8.12 -6.98
N GLN A 12 8.01 7.87 -6.08
CA GLN A 12 8.25 7.40 -4.72
C GLN A 12 8.16 5.86 -4.55
N GLY A 13 7.80 5.11 -5.61
CA GLY A 13 7.60 3.67 -5.55
C GLY A 13 6.51 3.20 -6.53
N TYR A 14 5.48 2.52 -6.02
CA TYR A 14 4.40 1.97 -6.84
C TYR A 14 3.03 2.35 -6.29
N ARG A 15 2.05 2.53 -7.18
CA ARG A 15 0.66 2.85 -6.84
C ARG A 15 -0.29 1.80 -7.39
N LEU A 16 -1.30 1.42 -6.62
CA LEU A 16 -2.42 0.65 -7.18
C LEU A 16 -3.38 1.58 -7.96
N PRO A 17 -3.75 1.26 -9.21
CA PRO A 17 -4.59 2.11 -10.05
C PRO A 17 -6.07 2.11 -9.64
N TYR A 18 -6.42 1.38 -8.59
CA TYR A 18 -7.77 1.31 -8.05
C TYR A 18 -7.75 1.34 -6.52
N PRO A 19 -8.80 1.90 -5.90
CA PRO A 19 -8.93 1.90 -4.45
C PRO A 19 -9.26 0.51 -3.93
N LEU A 20 -8.72 0.20 -2.75
CA LEU A 20 -9.08 -1.01 -2.02
C LEU A 20 -9.60 -0.66 -0.64
N THR A 21 -10.84 -1.06 -0.37
CA THR A 21 -11.42 -0.90 0.97
C THR A 21 -10.75 -1.87 1.95
N HIS A 22 -10.75 -1.48 3.23
CA HIS A 22 -10.15 -2.31 4.27
C HIS A 22 -10.90 -3.64 4.45
N ALA A 23 -12.19 -3.68 4.08
CA ALA A 23 -12.99 -4.90 4.05
C ALA A 23 -12.54 -5.84 2.91
N GLN A 24 -12.34 -5.32 1.69
CA GLN A 24 -11.84 -6.11 0.56
C GLN A 24 -10.47 -6.71 0.84
N ILE A 25 -9.54 -5.91 1.39
CA ILE A 25 -8.22 -6.40 1.80
C ILE A 25 -8.37 -7.50 2.86
N GLY A 26 -9.23 -7.29 3.87
CA GLY A 26 -9.50 -8.27 4.91
C GLY A 26 -10.02 -9.59 4.36
N SER A 27 -11.05 -9.53 3.52
CA SER A 27 -11.60 -10.71 2.84
C SER A 27 -10.57 -11.45 2.00
N ALA A 28 -9.71 -10.73 1.27
CA ALA A 28 -8.68 -11.34 0.42
C ALA A 28 -7.59 -12.07 1.21
N ILE A 29 -7.25 -11.59 2.42
CA ILE A 29 -6.16 -12.16 3.24
C ILE A 29 -6.65 -12.98 4.45
N GLY A 30 -7.96 -13.26 4.54
CA GLY A 30 -8.53 -14.00 5.67
C GLY A 30 -8.47 -13.25 7.00
N SER A 31 -8.66 -11.93 6.98
CA SER A 31 -8.61 -11.04 8.15
C SER A 31 -9.88 -10.19 8.29
N THR A 32 -9.98 -9.42 9.38
CA THR A 32 -11.11 -8.51 9.61
C THR A 32 -10.77 -7.08 9.17
N ARG A 33 -11.80 -6.29 8.84
CA ARG A 33 -11.67 -4.85 8.57
C ARG A 33 -10.89 -4.13 9.69
N VAL A 34 -11.17 -4.46 10.96
CA VAL A 34 -10.52 -3.82 12.11
C VAL A 34 -9.03 -4.14 12.16
N THR A 35 -8.66 -5.40 11.92
CA THR A 35 -7.26 -5.82 11.85
C THR A 35 -6.52 -5.10 10.72
N VAL A 36 -7.11 -5.05 9.53
CA VAL A 36 -6.55 -4.33 8.38
C VAL A 36 -6.39 -2.84 8.67
N THR A 37 -7.40 -2.21 9.29
CA THR A 37 -7.33 -0.79 9.66
C THR A 37 -6.11 -0.50 10.54
N ARG A 38 -5.88 -1.34 11.56
CA ARG A 38 -4.73 -1.20 12.47
C ARG A 38 -3.40 -1.42 11.74
N LEU A 39 -3.34 -2.42 10.85
CA LEU A 39 -2.15 -2.70 10.05
C LEU A 39 -1.82 -1.54 9.11
N MET A 40 -2.80 -1.04 8.35
CA MET A 40 -2.64 0.10 7.45
C MET A 40 -2.18 1.35 8.22
N GLY A 41 -2.72 1.59 9.42
CA GLY A 41 -2.27 2.67 10.30
C GLY A 41 -0.79 2.56 10.66
N ARG A 42 -0.31 1.36 11.03
CA ARG A 42 1.12 1.13 11.33
C ARG A 42 2.01 1.31 10.11
N LEU A 43 1.62 0.77 8.95
CA LEU A 43 2.39 0.90 7.72
C LEU A 43 2.54 2.36 7.29
N ARG A 44 1.48 3.17 7.46
CA ARG A 44 1.53 4.62 7.23
C ARG A 44 2.48 5.32 8.20
N GLN A 45 2.43 4.98 9.48
CA GLN A 45 3.34 5.54 10.50
C GLN A 45 4.81 5.19 10.23
N GLN A 46 5.05 4.02 9.66
CA GLN A 46 6.39 3.56 9.25
C GLN A 46 6.86 4.17 7.92
N GLY A 47 6.01 4.94 7.23
CA GLY A 47 6.33 5.48 5.90
C GLY A 47 6.39 4.43 4.79
N ALA A 48 5.96 3.20 5.05
CA ALA A 48 5.97 2.11 4.07
C ALA A 48 4.87 2.25 3.01
N ILE A 49 3.75 2.89 3.40
CA ILE A 49 2.65 3.21 2.48
C ILE A 49 2.18 4.65 2.66
N THR A 50 1.68 5.24 1.57
CA THR A 50 0.88 6.46 1.60
C THR A 50 -0.47 6.21 0.94
N ILE A 51 -1.41 7.13 1.17
CA ILE A 51 -2.73 7.10 0.57
C ILE A 51 -2.91 8.40 -0.23
N GLU A 52 -3.30 8.29 -1.49
CA GLU A 52 -3.50 9.42 -2.40
C GLU A 52 -4.89 9.42 -3.03
N GLY A 53 -5.39 10.60 -3.41
CA GLY A 53 -6.67 10.76 -4.11
C GLY A 53 -7.82 10.03 -3.42
N ASP A 54 -8.54 9.20 -4.18
CA ASP A 54 -9.71 8.42 -3.75
C ASP A 54 -9.35 7.14 -2.95
N ASN A 55 -8.42 7.23 -1.99
CA ASN A 55 -7.88 6.08 -1.24
C ASN A 55 -7.03 5.10 -2.08
N LEU A 56 -6.30 5.60 -3.06
CA LEU A 56 -5.30 4.81 -3.77
C LEU A 56 -4.13 4.51 -2.84
N ILE A 57 -3.72 3.25 -2.78
CA ILE A 57 -2.61 2.80 -1.95
C ILE A 57 -1.32 2.95 -2.75
N CYS A 58 -0.37 3.66 -2.18
CA CYS A 58 0.98 3.81 -2.72
C CYS A 58 1.97 3.12 -1.80
N LEU A 59 2.81 2.25 -2.35
CA LEU A 59 3.94 1.62 -1.69
C LEU A 59 5.16 2.51 -1.89
N ILE A 60 5.76 2.92 -0.78
CA ILE A 60 6.97 3.74 -0.80
C ILE A 60 8.15 2.78 -0.84
N GLN A 61 8.88 2.81 -1.95
CA GLN A 61 10.13 2.06 -2.04
C GLN A 61 11.24 3.00 -1.61
N PRO A 62 11.96 2.71 -0.50
CA PRO A 62 13.16 3.47 -0.19
C PRO A 62 14.10 3.28 -1.37
N SER A 63 14.43 4.38 -2.04
CA SER A 63 15.39 4.39 -3.13
C SER A 63 16.65 3.66 -2.65
N SER A 64 16.95 2.51 -3.26
CA SER A 64 18.21 1.79 -3.10
C SER A 64 19.32 2.58 -3.79
N GLN A 65 19.55 3.80 -3.31
CA GLN A 65 20.67 4.68 -3.66
C GLN A 65 21.22 5.24 -2.33
N ALA A 66 21.62 4.32 -1.47
CA ALA A 66 22.49 4.59 -0.32
C ALA A 66 23.41 3.38 -0.12
N VAL A 67 24.11 3.00 -1.19
CA VAL A 67 25.34 2.22 -1.12
C VAL A 67 26.21 2.75 -2.25
N SER A 68 26.95 3.81 -1.95
CA SER A 68 28.20 4.13 -2.61
C SER A 68 29.28 3.15 -2.16
#